data_AF-A0A2M7TIW4-F1
#
_entry.id   AF-A0A2M7TIW4-F1
#
_cell.length_a   1.000
_cell.length_b   1.000
_cell.length_c   1.000
_cell.angle_alpha   90.00
_cell.angle_beta   90.00
_cell.angle_gamma   90.00
#
_symmetry.space_group_name_H-M   'P 1'
#
loop_
_entity.id
_entity.type
_entity.pdbx_description
1 polymer ?
#
loop_
_entity_poly.entity_id
_entity_poly.type
_entity_poly.pdbx_seq_one_letter_code
_entity_poly.pdbx_strand_id
1 'polypeptide(L)'
;MEPIALLFSEPYSLALNLLESLLTNSCRVKIFTKDIKAWRQKIQQPAENNNPEVVSHKKFSEINKADYLIYLDPDPRDLPQLVARVKQIARISGAKGFLITSPTFLPEGKKLLAPADRIGIIYVGGAPRPEKDSEAEITKKITKWLFSFGPIGEETLLSGVGLATREKRKPSKNYFYALAGVVFVALLPLLLLAFALIGLFFARAVFLKGNLTLPRQILAASGFLAAVSKREASFFGRIPLVGKPYRDLSSFAYVAGNLCRAGQKGTDVLRNTQELTQKILSPGNYAVSAYSEEIYSDLDYIEKTLAFSESEIKSYPKIFNKVDLARAKLLLGQLKKITAVLPQILGEDGKKTYLVLFQNNMELRPGGGFIGSFVLVSVEAGRLIDMTVTDVYSADGQLRGHVEPPLPLKKYLNQANWFLRDSNWDVDFTKNAQKAEWFLDKEIDAAVDGVVGIDLRVAKDLLKATGPVYLDDYQTRVTSENLYEETQAKVEENFFPGSVQKAGFLTALTRGIQAKLTDGSISNLPQLGRLLYQNLTERHLQLFLHNATVGGALANLGWDGAFSSNQIGAVEANFGANKANYFIQRQYFLDVAGNSWRLRIIYQNSAN
;
A
#
# COMPACT_ATOMS: atom_id res chain seq x y z
N MET A 1 -78.61 -1.82 -49.24
CA MET A 1 -77.18 -1.89 -49.57
C MET A 1 -76.44 -2.23 -48.30
N GLU A 2 -75.46 -3.14 -48.36
CA GLU A 2 -74.61 -3.44 -47.21
C GLU A 2 -73.76 -2.21 -46.84
N PRO A 3 -73.69 -1.83 -45.54
CA PRO A 3 -72.91 -0.68 -45.12
C PRO A 3 -71.42 -0.88 -45.40
N ILE A 4 -70.76 0.16 -45.90
CA ILE A 4 -69.32 0.15 -46.22
C ILE A 4 -68.54 0.79 -45.08
N ALA A 5 -67.60 0.02 -44.50
CA ALA A 5 -66.72 0.49 -43.44
C ALA A 5 -65.26 0.59 -43.93
N LEU A 6 -64.64 1.76 -43.75
CA LEU A 6 -63.23 1.99 -44.02
C LEU A 6 -62.46 1.89 -42.70
N LEU A 7 -61.63 0.85 -42.54
CA LEU A 7 -60.84 0.62 -41.33
C LEU A 7 -59.38 1.02 -41.56
N PHE A 8 -58.92 2.08 -40.91
CA PHE A 8 -57.53 2.53 -40.93
C PHE A 8 -56.81 2.01 -39.68
N SER A 9 -56.00 0.97 -39.82
CA SER A 9 -55.27 0.39 -38.70
C SER A 9 -54.13 -0.53 -39.13
N GLU A 10 -53.17 -0.74 -38.23
CA GLU A 10 -52.20 -1.85 -38.30
C GLU A 10 -52.78 -3.09 -37.61
N PRO A 11 -52.33 -4.32 -37.95
CA PRO A 11 -52.99 -5.53 -37.47
C PRO A 11 -52.60 -5.87 -36.02
N TYR A 12 -53.44 -5.53 -35.06
CA TYR A 12 -53.35 -5.95 -33.64
C TYR A 12 -54.68 -6.48 -33.10
N SER A 13 -54.71 -6.99 -31.86
CA SER A 13 -55.84 -7.74 -31.29
C SER A 13 -57.20 -7.06 -31.44
N LEU A 14 -57.32 -5.80 -30.97
CA LEU A 14 -58.56 -5.04 -31.08
C LEU A 14 -58.97 -4.77 -32.53
N ALA A 15 -58.01 -4.52 -33.43
CA ALA A 15 -58.28 -4.30 -34.85
C ALA A 15 -58.88 -5.55 -35.52
N LEU A 16 -58.40 -6.74 -35.14
CA LEU A 16 -58.90 -8.02 -35.63
C LEU A 16 -60.30 -8.31 -35.08
N ASN A 17 -60.51 -8.16 -33.78
CA ASN A 17 -61.82 -8.37 -33.16
C ASN A 17 -62.86 -7.41 -33.74
N LEU A 18 -62.49 -6.15 -33.96
CA LEU A 18 -63.39 -5.17 -34.58
C LEU A 18 -63.70 -5.52 -36.04
N LEU A 19 -62.71 -5.98 -36.80
CA LEU A 19 -62.93 -6.46 -38.16
C LEU A 19 -63.93 -7.63 -38.17
N GLU A 20 -63.73 -8.65 -37.33
CA GLU A 20 -64.64 -9.79 -37.20
C GLU A 20 -66.06 -9.34 -36.83
N SER A 21 -66.16 -8.40 -35.89
CA SER A 21 -67.45 -7.84 -35.47
C SER A 21 -68.16 -7.07 -36.60
N LEU A 22 -67.42 -6.27 -37.39
CA LEU A 22 -67.98 -5.57 -38.55
C LEU A 22 -68.47 -6.55 -39.62
N LEU A 23 -67.69 -7.59 -39.91
CA LEU A 23 -68.06 -8.64 -40.87
C LEU A 23 -69.28 -9.41 -40.39
N THR A 24 -69.36 -9.73 -39.09
CA THR A 24 -70.52 -10.40 -38.47
C THR A 24 -71.80 -9.56 -38.55
N ASN A 25 -71.68 -8.23 -38.61
CA ASN A 25 -72.81 -7.30 -38.82
C ASN A 25 -73.06 -6.97 -40.31
N SER A 26 -72.58 -7.82 -41.22
CA SER A 26 -72.76 -7.70 -42.68
C SER A 26 -72.19 -6.40 -43.28
N CYS A 27 -71.14 -5.82 -42.68
CA CYS A 27 -70.42 -4.71 -43.30
C CYS A 27 -69.45 -5.19 -44.39
N ARG A 28 -69.36 -4.43 -45.49
CA ARG A 28 -68.23 -4.55 -46.42
C ARG A 28 -67.07 -3.71 -45.90
N VAL A 29 -65.97 -4.36 -45.54
CA VAL A 29 -64.83 -3.69 -44.91
C VAL A 29 -63.67 -3.51 -45.89
N LYS A 30 -63.15 -2.27 -45.99
CA LYS A 30 -61.92 -1.94 -46.71
C LYS A 30 -60.87 -1.45 -45.71
N ILE A 31 -59.76 -2.18 -45.61
CA ILE A 31 -58.69 -1.96 -44.63
C ILE A 31 -57.57 -1.15 -45.26
N PHE A 32 -57.21 -0.03 -44.64
CA PHE A 32 -56.11 0.84 -45.03
C PHE A 32 -54.97 0.72 -44.03
N THR A 33 -53.81 0.25 -44.48
CA THR A 33 -52.66 -0.08 -43.63
C THR A 33 -51.34 0.32 -44.27
N LYS A 34 -50.29 0.49 -43.47
CA LYS A 34 -48.90 0.56 -43.95
C LYS A 34 -48.36 -0.84 -44.23
N ASP A 35 -48.77 -1.85 -43.45
CA ASP A 35 -48.33 -3.23 -43.57
C ASP A 35 -49.42 -4.17 -44.13
N ILE A 36 -49.55 -4.14 -45.46
CA ILE A 36 -50.49 -5.01 -46.21
C ILE A 36 -50.17 -6.50 -45.97
N LYS A 37 -48.88 -6.84 -45.83
CA LYS A 37 -48.45 -8.23 -45.69
C LYS A 37 -48.91 -8.80 -44.36
N ALA A 38 -48.74 -8.04 -43.27
CA ALA A 38 -49.17 -8.47 -41.95
C ALA A 38 -50.70 -8.66 -41.87
N TRP A 39 -51.50 -7.77 -42.45
CA TRP A 39 -52.96 -7.95 -42.51
C TRP A 39 -53.36 -9.19 -43.32
N ARG A 40 -52.78 -9.38 -44.50
CA ARG A 40 -53.07 -10.57 -45.34
C ARG A 40 -52.72 -11.88 -44.65
N GLN A 41 -51.66 -11.91 -43.85
CA GLN A 41 -51.29 -13.10 -43.08
C GLN A 41 -52.31 -13.39 -41.96
N LYS A 42 -52.87 -12.36 -41.31
CA LYS A 42 -53.82 -12.54 -40.21
C LYS A 42 -55.26 -12.84 -40.64
N ILE A 43 -55.65 -12.46 -41.86
CA ILE A 43 -57.01 -12.71 -42.41
C ILE A 43 -57.14 -14.13 -43.02
N GLN A 44 -56.10 -14.97 -43.00
CA GLN A 44 -56.06 -16.28 -43.69
C GLN A 44 -57.05 -17.36 -43.19
N GLN A 45 -58.02 -17.03 -42.34
CA GLN A 45 -59.19 -17.89 -42.09
C GLN A 45 -60.45 -17.23 -42.71
N PRO A 46 -61.10 -17.86 -43.70
CA PRO A 46 -62.21 -17.24 -44.42
C PRO A 46 -63.44 -17.12 -43.51
N ALA A 47 -63.91 -15.89 -43.28
CA ALA A 47 -65.28 -15.66 -42.85
C ALA A 47 -66.20 -15.97 -44.04
N GLU A 48 -67.17 -16.86 -43.87
CA GLU A 48 -67.98 -17.45 -44.95
C GLU A 48 -68.84 -16.46 -45.75
N ASN A 49 -68.84 -15.15 -45.44
CA ASN A 49 -69.40 -14.10 -46.30
C ASN A 49 -68.64 -12.78 -46.08
N ASN A 50 -68.30 -12.09 -47.18
CA ASN A 50 -67.56 -10.81 -47.26
C ASN A 50 -66.06 -10.84 -46.87
N ASN A 51 -65.18 -11.10 -47.85
CA ASN A 51 -63.73 -10.94 -47.66
C ASN A 51 -63.32 -9.45 -47.65
N PRO A 52 -62.60 -8.96 -46.63
CA PRO A 52 -62.19 -7.56 -46.55
C PRO A 52 -61.09 -7.23 -47.57
N GLU A 53 -61.19 -6.06 -48.19
CA GLU A 53 -60.19 -5.58 -49.15
C GLU A 53 -59.05 -4.86 -48.41
N VAL A 54 -57.82 -5.38 -48.47
CA VAL A 54 -56.64 -4.74 -47.83
C VAL A 54 -55.87 -3.90 -48.84
N VAL A 55 -55.83 -2.58 -48.61
CA VAL A 55 -55.18 -1.59 -49.47
C VAL A 55 -54.16 -0.74 -48.73
N SER A 56 -53.25 -0.14 -49.49
CA SER A 56 -52.27 0.79 -48.92
C SER A 56 -52.95 2.06 -48.39
N HIS A 57 -52.58 2.50 -47.19
CA HIS A 57 -53.03 3.76 -46.59
C HIS A 57 -52.75 5.02 -47.46
N LYS A 58 -51.92 4.92 -48.52
CA LYS A 58 -51.62 6.02 -49.45
C LYS A 58 -52.66 6.19 -50.57
N LYS A 59 -53.54 5.19 -50.82
CA LYS A 59 -54.55 5.21 -51.88
C LYS A 59 -55.87 5.90 -51.46
N PHE A 60 -55.80 6.97 -50.68
CA PHE A 60 -57.00 7.64 -50.15
C PHE A 60 -57.87 8.31 -51.23
N SER A 61 -57.29 8.63 -52.39
CA SER A 61 -57.98 9.23 -53.53
C SER A 61 -58.96 8.29 -54.24
N GLU A 62 -58.94 6.99 -53.91
CA GLU A 62 -59.85 5.98 -54.48
C GLU A 62 -61.13 5.79 -53.64
N ILE A 63 -61.36 6.65 -52.63
CA ILE A 63 -62.50 6.60 -51.72
C ILE A 63 -63.68 7.38 -52.29
N ASN A 64 -64.72 6.67 -52.76
CA ASN A 64 -65.90 7.29 -53.40
C ASN A 64 -67.08 7.50 -52.44
N LYS A 65 -67.47 6.48 -51.65
CA LYS A 65 -68.58 6.55 -50.68
C LYS A 65 -68.41 5.50 -49.58
N ALA A 66 -68.63 5.88 -48.33
CA ALA A 66 -68.65 4.95 -47.20
C ALA A 66 -69.65 5.40 -46.14
N ASP A 67 -70.16 4.46 -45.35
CA ASP A 67 -71.07 4.73 -44.24
C ASP A 67 -70.30 4.99 -42.95
N TYR A 68 -69.17 4.28 -42.77
CA TYR A 68 -68.34 4.35 -41.58
C TYR A 68 -66.86 4.53 -41.93
N LEU A 69 -66.19 5.46 -41.25
CA LEU A 69 -64.75 5.66 -41.30
C LEU A 69 -64.19 5.43 -39.91
N ILE A 70 -63.43 4.36 -39.71
CA ILE A 70 -62.89 3.97 -38.41
C ILE A 70 -61.37 4.06 -38.46
N TYR A 71 -60.79 4.95 -37.66
CA TYR A 71 -59.36 5.07 -37.46
C TYR A 71 -59.00 4.48 -36.10
N LEU A 72 -58.16 3.46 -36.08
CA LEU A 72 -57.83 2.71 -34.87
C LEU A 72 -56.30 2.71 -34.71
N ASP A 73 -55.83 3.61 -33.86
CA ASP A 73 -54.41 3.84 -33.57
C ASP A 73 -54.22 3.94 -32.05
N PRO A 74 -53.55 2.96 -31.42
CA PRO A 74 -53.44 2.92 -29.96
C PRO A 74 -52.44 3.94 -29.41
N ASP A 75 -51.59 4.56 -30.22
CA ASP A 75 -50.60 5.56 -29.78
C ASP A 75 -50.35 6.64 -30.87
N PRO A 76 -51.31 7.57 -31.06
CA PRO A 76 -51.20 8.57 -32.11
C PRO A 76 -50.10 9.58 -31.77
N ARG A 77 -49.05 9.62 -32.58
CA ARG A 77 -47.92 10.58 -32.43
C ARG A 77 -48.33 12.06 -32.47
N ASP A 78 -49.43 12.39 -33.17
CA ASP A 78 -50.00 13.74 -33.28
C ASP A 78 -51.54 13.64 -33.46
N LEU A 79 -52.26 13.67 -32.34
CA LEU A 79 -53.72 13.54 -32.30
C LEU A 79 -54.44 14.66 -33.09
N PRO A 80 -54.07 15.96 -32.98
CA PRO A 80 -54.64 17.03 -33.82
C PRO A 80 -54.52 16.78 -35.32
N GLN A 81 -53.33 16.38 -35.81
CA GLN A 81 -53.12 16.09 -37.22
C GLN A 81 -53.96 14.89 -37.68
N LEU A 82 -54.08 13.87 -36.84
CA LEU A 82 -54.89 12.71 -37.13
C LEU A 82 -56.39 13.04 -37.22
N VAL A 83 -56.92 13.83 -36.28
CA VAL A 83 -58.31 14.32 -36.30
C VAL A 83 -58.58 15.14 -37.57
N ALA A 84 -57.65 16.02 -37.97
CA ALA A 84 -57.77 16.78 -39.21
C ALA A 84 -57.86 15.87 -40.46
N ARG A 85 -57.08 14.78 -40.47
CA ARG A 85 -57.11 13.78 -41.55
C ARG A 85 -58.42 12.99 -41.59
N VAL A 86 -58.93 12.55 -40.45
CA VAL A 86 -60.22 11.85 -40.35
C VAL A 86 -61.36 12.77 -40.82
N LYS A 87 -61.33 14.07 -40.46
CA LYS A 87 -62.26 15.09 -40.96
C LYS A 87 -62.26 15.22 -42.48
N GLN A 88 -61.06 15.29 -43.07
CA GLN A 88 -60.93 15.40 -44.51
C GLN A 88 -61.54 14.18 -45.22
N ILE A 89 -61.23 12.97 -44.75
CA ILE A 89 -61.72 11.72 -45.38
C ILE A 89 -63.22 11.53 -45.16
N ALA A 90 -63.75 11.85 -43.97
CA ALA A 90 -65.19 11.79 -43.69
C ALA A 90 -65.98 12.74 -44.61
N ARG A 91 -65.47 13.96 -44.86
CA ARG A 91 -66.10 14.91 -45.78
C ARG A 91 -66.10 14.42 -47.24
N ILE A 92 -65.02 13.79 -47.69
CA ILE A 92 -64.92 13.24 -49.05
C ILE A 92 -65.84 12.02 -49.24
N SER A 93 -65.87 11.13 -48.25
CA SER A 93 -66.60 9.85 -48.34
C SER A 93 -68.07 9.92 -47.93
N GLY A 94 -68.48 10.98 -47.22
CA GLY A 94 -69.80 11.12 -46.60
C GLY A 94 -69.98 10.28 -45.32
N ALA A 95 -68.95 9.57 -44.87
CA ALA A 95 -69.00 8.63 -43.76
C ALA A 95 -69.12 9.28 -42.38
N LYS A 96 -69.71 8.57 -41.43
CA LYS A 96 -69.57 8.88 -39.99
C LYS A 96 -68.16 8.49 -39.54
N GLY A 97 -67.40 9.46 -39.03
CA GLY A 97 -66.01 9.24 -38.63
C GLY A 97 -65.85 8.84 -37.17
N PHE A 98 -64.98 7.88 -36.91
CA PHE A 98 -64.71 7.33 -35.59
C PHE A 98 -63.21 7.21 -35.38
N LEU A 99 -62.70 7.85 -34.33
CA LEU A 99 -61.30 7.74 -33.93
C LEU A 99 -61.22 6.96 -32.63
N ILE A 100 -60.56 5.80 -32.66
CA ILE A 100 -60.40 4.90 -31.52
C ILE A 100 -58.93 4.90 -31.11
N THR A 101 -58.63 5.41 -29.91
CA THR A 101 -57.23 5.65 -29.44
C THR A 101 -57.08 5.45 -27.92
N SER A 102 -55.84 5.26 -27.43
CA SER A 102 -55.51 5.36 -26.00
C SER A 102 -55.56 6.83 -25.53
N PRO A 103 -55.91 7.13 -24.26
CA PRO A 103 -55.98 8.50 -23.71
C PRO A 103 -54.61 9.10 -23.35
N THR A 104 -53.52 8.56 -23.89
CA THR A 104 -52.20 9.14 -23.70
C THR A 104 -52.14 10.47 -24.43
N PHE A 105 -52.14 11.58 -23.67
CA PHE A 105 -52.06 12.99 -24.11
C PHE A 105 -53.36 13.72 -24.47
N LEU A 106 -54.25 13.90 -23.49
CA LEU A 106 -55.07 15.12 -23.43
C LEU A 106 -54.44 16.09 -22.43
N PRO A 107 -53.83 17.21 -22.86
CA PRO A 107 -53.48 18.28 -21.93
C PRO A 107 -54.76 18.81 -21.29
N GLU A 108 -54.77 18.91 -19.96
CA GLU A 108 -55.90 19.46 -19.20
C GLU A 108 -56.37 20.78 -19.82
N GLY A 109 -57.65 20.85 -20.19
CA GLY A 109 -58.30 22.11 -20.54
C GLY A 109 -58.51 22.45 -22.02
N LYS A 110 -58.67 21.49 -22.93
CA LYS A 110 -59.22 21.76 -24.28
C LYS A 110 -60.54 21.02 -24.52
N LYS A 111 -61.64 21.79 -24.62
CA LYS A 111 -62.93 21.31 -25.17
C LYS A 111 -62.70 20.80 -26.59
N LEU A 112 -62.97 19.52 -26.85
CA LEU A 112 -62.82 18.92 -28.17
C LEU A 112 -64.16 18.88 -28.90
N LEU A 113 -64.18 19.64 -30.00
CA LEU A 113 -65.06 19.52 -31.17
C LEU A 113 -66.50 20.05 -31.07
N ALA A 114 -66.89 20.81 -32.10
CA ALA A 114 -68.23 21.33 -32.30
C ALA A 114 -69.14 20.26 -32.94
N PRO A 115 -70.46 20.25 -32.65
CA PRO A 115 -71.41 19.23 -33.13
C PRO A 115 -71.52 19.08 -34.67
N ALA A 116 -70.98 20.01 -35.45
CA ALA A 116 -71.15 20.05 -36.91
C ALA A 116 -70.32 19.00 -37.68
N ASP A 117 -69.33 18.33 -37.07
CA ASP A 117 -68.29 17.60 -37.82
C ASP A 117 -68.51 16.09 -38.00
N ARG A 118 -69.63 15.50 -37.53
CA ARG A 118 -69.94 14.06 -37.67
C ARG A 118 -68.80 13.09 -37.31
N ILE A 119 -67.98 13.42 -36.30
CA ILE A 119 -66.88 12.56 -35.82
C ILE A 119 -66.99 12.31 -34.33
N GLY A 120 -66.92 11.04 -33.94
CA GLY A 120 -66.79 10.60 -32.55
C GLY A 120 -65.36 10.14 -32.22
N ILE A 121 -64.89 10.46 -31.01
CA ILE A 121 -63.62 9.94 -30.48
C ILE A 121 -63.94 8.95 -29.35
N ILE A 122 -63.43 7.73 -29.46
CA ILE A 122 -63.53 6.68 -28.45
C ILE A 122 -62.14 6.49 -27.83
N TYR A 123 -62.04 6.75 -26.54
CA TYR A 123 -60.83 6.44 -25.78
C TYR A 123 -60.90 5.00 -25.26
N VAL A 124 -59.85 4.22 -25.51
CA VAL A 124 -59.71 2.83 -25.08
C VAL A 124 -58.48 2.72 -24.18
N GLY A 125 -58.70 2.54 -22.87
CA GLY A 125 -57.69 2.65 -21.80
C GLY A 125 -57.80 3.98 -21.04
N GLY A 126 -57.29 4.08 -19.80
CA GLY A 126 -57.26 5.32 -18.98
C GLY A 126 -57.79 5.21 -17.54
N ALA A 127 -56.91 5.50 -16.57
CA ALA A 127 -57.11 5.58 -15.10
C ALA A 127 -57.66 4.32 -14.36
N PRO A 128 -57.15 3.99 -13.16
CA PRO A 128 -57.45 2.72 -12.50
C PRO A 128 -58.82 2.76 -11.80
N ARG A 129 -59.80 2.00 -12.33
CA ARG A 129 -60.99 1.54 -11.59
C ARG A 129 -61.27 0.06 -11.87
N PRO A 130 -61.91 -0.68 -10.95
CA PRO A 130 -61.66 -2.09 -10.73
C PRO A 130 -62.58 -3.05 -11.51
N GLU A 131 -62.87 -2.76 -12.78
CA GLU A 131 -63.59 -3.71 -13.65
C GLU A 131 -62.80 -3.91 -14.95
N LYS A 132 -62.28 -5.13 -15.13
CA LYS A 132 -61.59 -5.56 -16.34
C LYS A 132 -62.63 -6.11 -17.32
N ASP A 133 -63.16 -5.27 -18.20
CA ASP A 133 -63.83 -5.77 -19.40
C ASP A 133 -62.85 -6.63 -20.23
N SER A 134 -63.32 -7.67 -20.90
CA SER A 134 -62.48 -8.40 -21.86
C SER A 134 -62.37 -7.62 -23.18
N GLU A 135 -61.34 -7.85 -24.01
CA GLU A 135 -61.25 -7.23 -25.35
C GLU A 135 -62.48 -7.54 -26.23
N ALA A 136 -63.12 -8.70 -26.04
CA ALA A 136 -64.36 -9.06 -26.71
C ALA A 136 -65.55 -8.20 -26.24
N GLU A 137 -65.63 -7.93 -24.93
CA GLU A 137 -66.62 -7.03 -24.33
C GLU A 137 -66.47 -5.59 -24.87
N ILE A 138 -65.23 -5.11 -24.97
CA ILE A 138 -64.89 -3.80 -25.54
C ILE A 138 -65.32 -3.73 -27.00
N THR A 139 -64.97 -4.75 -27.79
CA THR A 139 -65.34 -4.84 -29.20
C THR A 139 -66.86 -4.80 -29.37
N LYS A 140 -67.60 -5.51 -28.52
CA LYS A 140 -69.07 -5.51 -28.52
C LYS A 140 -69.64 -4.13 -28.16
N LYS A 141 -69.06 -3.42 -27.18
CA LYS A 141 -69.46 -2.05 -26.81
C LYS A 141 -69.18 -1.05 -27.94
N ILE A 142 -67.99 -1.10 -28.55
CA ILE A 142 -67.62 -0.27 -29.71
C ILE A 142 -68.57 -0.53 -30.87
N THR A 143 -68.79 -1.80 -31.21
CA THR A 143 -69.67 -2.21 -32.32
C THR A 143 -71.11 -1.75 -32.08
N LYS A 144 -71.66 -2.00 -30.88
CA LYS A 144 -72.99 -1.51 -30.50
C LYS A 144 -73.09 0.00 -30.68
N TRP A 145 -72.07 0.74 -30.25
CA TRP A 145 -72.03 2.20 -30.37
C TRP A 145 -71.93 2.68 -31.83
N LEU A 146 -71.14 2.01 -32.67
CA LEU A 146 -71.06 2.28 -34.12
C LEU A 146 -72.43 2.17 -34.80
N PHE A 147 -73.28 1.23 -34.35
CA PHE A 147 -74.58 0.96 -34.96
C PHE A 147 -75.79 1.60 -34.26
N SER A 148 -75.68 2.11 -33.03
CA SER A 148 -76.83 2.53 -32.22
C SER A 148 -77.24 4.01 -32.25
N PHE A 149 -76.68 4.90 -33.09
CA PHE A 149 -77.05 6.34 -33.06
C PHE A 149 -77.24 7.11 -34.39
N GLY A 150 -78.31 7.94 -34.38
CA GLY A 150 -78.58 9.18 -35.15
C GLY A 150 -77.66 10.36 -34.75
N PRO A 151 -78.00 11.65 -34.99
CA PRO A 151 -77.02 12.74 -35.22
C PRO A 151 -76.01 12.95 -34.07
N ILE A 152 -74.78 13.24 -34.48
CA ILE A 152 -73.53 13.20 -33.69
C ILE A 152 -73.38 14.48 -32.87
N GLY A 153 -73.19 14.36 -31.56
CA GLY A 153 -73.06 15.52 -30.68
C GLY A 153 -72.41 15.32 -29.31
N GLU A 154 -72.14 14.11 -28.81
CA GLU A 154 -71.62 13.94 -27.44
C GLU A 154 -70.49 12.91 -27.32
N GLU A 155 -69.47 13.26 -26.54
CA GLU A 155 -68.36 12.39 -26.12
C GLU A 155 -68.90 11.19 -25.33
N THR A 156 -68.52 9.96 -25.71
CA THR A 156 -68.79 8.77 -24.89
C THR A 156 -67.46 8.17 -24.42
N LEU A 157 -67.10 8.40 -23.16
CA LEU A 157 -65.90 7.85 -22.54
C LEU A 157 -66.18 6.41 -22.09
N LEU A 158 -65.68 5.41 -22.83
CA LEU A 158 -65.76 4.00 -22.45
C LEU A 158 -64.59 3.68 -21.51
N SER A 159 -64.76 3.92 -20.21
CA SER A 159 -63.74 3.63 -19.21
C SER A 159 -63.64 2.13 -18.93
N GLY A 160 -62.55 1.49 -19.35
CA GLY A 160 -62.23 0.13 -18.96
C GLY A 160 -61.05 -0.44 -19.75
N VAL A 161 -60.08 -1.02 -19.03
CA VAL A 161 -58.95 -1.83 -19.53
C VAL A 161 -57.67 -1.10 -19.94
N GLY A 162 -56.69 -1.14 -19.03
CA GLY A 162 -55.29 -0.92 -19.36
C GLY A 162 -54.70 -2.13 -20.08
N LEU A 163 -54.19 -1.90 -21.29
CA LEU A 163 -53.26 -2.82 -21.95
C LEU A 163 -52.01 -2.94 -21.04
N ALA A 164 -51.61 -4.17 -20.74
CA ALA A 164 -50.40 -4.48 -20.00
C ALA A 164 -49.17 -4.01 -20.80
N THR A 165 -48.86 -2.73 -20.72
CA THR A 165 -47.48 -2.29 -20.87
C THR A 165 -46.69 -3.03 -19.79
N ARG A 166 -45.59 -3.68 -20.16
CA ARG A 166 -44.60 -4.10 -19.18
C ARG A 166 -44.26 -2.85 -18.37
N GLU A 167 -44.84 -2.72 -17.19
CA GLU A 167 -44.33 -1.82 -16.18
C GLU A 167 -42.84 -2.14 -16.09
N LYS A 168 -41.97 -1.19 -16.43
CA LYS A 168 -40.66 -1.19 -15.82
C LYS A 168 -40.94 -1.04 -14.34
N ARG A 169 -41.11 -2.18 -13.64
CA ARG A 169 -41.23 -2.24 -12.18
C ARG A 169 -40.14 -1.32 -11.66
N LYS A 170 -40.52 -0.20 -11.04
CA LYS A 170 -39.54 0.57 -10.28
C LYS A 170 -38.92 -0.43 -9.32
N PRO A 171 -37.58 -0.62 -9.35
CA PRO A 171 -36.95 -1.63 -8.52
C PRO A 171 -37.42 -1.43 -7.08
N SER A 172 -37.96 -2.49 -6.46
CA SER A 172 -38.42 -2.43 -5.08
C SER A 172 -37.24 -2.06 -4.18
N LYS A 173 -37.49 -1.50 -2.98
CA LYS A 173 -36.41 -1.23 -2.00
C LYS A 173 -35.51 -2.47 -1.80
N ASN A 174 -36.07 -3.67 -1.88
CA ASN A 174 -35.35 -4.95 -1.79
C ASN A 174 -34.35 -5.16 -2.94
N TYR A 175 -34.64 -4.70 -4.16
CA TYR A 175 -33.69 -4.72 -5.27
C TYR A 175 -32.49 -3.80 -4.98
N PHE A 176 -32.72 -2.62 -4.40
CA PHE A 176 -31.64 -1.72 -4.01
C PHE A 176 -30.79 -2.31 -2.88
N TYR A 177 -31.39 -2.95 -1.88
CA TYR A 177 -30.65 -3.64 -0.81
C TYR A 177 -29.86 -4.83 -1.34
N ALA A 178 -30.43 -5.62 -2.25
CA ALA A 178 -29.73 -6.73 -2.90
C ALA A 178 -28.55 -6.24 -3.75
N LEU A 179 -28.75 -5.17 -4.54
CA LEU A 179 -27.69 -4.54 -5.33
C LEU A 179 -26.60 -3.95 -4.43
N ALA A 180 -26.98 -3.25 -3.36
CA ALA A 180 -26.04 -2.73 -2.37
C ALA A 180 -25.26 -3.84 -1.69
N GLY A 181 -25.90 -4.98 -1.38
CA GLY A 181 -25.24 -6.17 -0.85
C GLY A 181 -24.22 -6.77 -1.82
N VAL A 182 -24.57 -6.89 -3.10
CA VAL A 182 -23.65 -7.36 -4.16
C VAL A 182 -22.46 -6.40 -4.32
N VAL A 183 -22.72 -5.08 -4.37
CA VAL A 183 -21.66 -4.06 -4.45
C VAL A 183 -20.77 -4.11 -3.21
N PHE A 184 -21.35 -4.25 -2.02
CA PHE A 184 -20.59 -4.38 -0.77
C PHE A 184 -19.69 -5.60 -0.79
N VAL A 185 -20.21 -6.77 -1.15
CA VAL A 185 -19.44 -8.02 -1.27
C VAL A 185 -18.33 -7.88 -2.32
N ALA A 186 -18.62 -7.22 -3.45
CA ALA A 186 -17.63 -6.97 -4.51
C ALA A 186 -16.51 -6.00 -4.08
N LEU A 187 -16.82 -5.03 -3.21
CA LEU A 187 -15.85 -4.05 -2.68
C LEU A 187 -15.16 -4.51 -1.39
N LEU A 188 -15.70 -5.51 -0.70
CA LEU A 188 -15.17 -6.01 0.56
C LEU A 188 -13.67 -6.35 0.51
N PRO A 189 -13.13 -7.04 -0.52
CA PRO A 189 -11.70 -7.36 -0.56
C PRO A 189 -10.83 -6.10 -0.60
N LEU A 190 -11.29 -5.05 -1.27
CA LEU A 190 -10.58 -3.77 -1.36
C LEU A 190 -10.61 -3.04 -0.02
N LEU A 191 -11.77 -3.01 0.65
CA LEU A 191 -11.91 -2.41 1.98
C LEU A 191 -11.03 -3.13 3.02
N LEU A 192 -11.05 -4.46 3.03
CA LEU A 192 -10.20 -5.26 3.92
C LEU A 192 -8.72 -5.01 3.68
N LEU A 193 -8.29 -4.92 2.41
CA LEU A 193 -6.91 -4.56 2.09
C LEU A 193 -6.57 -3.15 2.56
N ALA A 194 -7.46 -2.17 2.36
CA ALA A 194 -7.24 -0.81 2.81
C ALA A 194 -7.03 -0.74 4.33
N PHE A 195 -7.87 -1.43 5.11
CA PHE A 195 -7.69 -1.54 6.56
C PHE A 195 -6.39 -2.24 6.95
N ALA A 196 -6.02 -3.32 6.25
CA ALA A 196 -4.75 -4.00 6.48
C ALA A 196 -3.55 -3.07 6.28
N LEU A 197 -3.55 -2.29 5.19
CA LEU A 197 -2.50 -1.32 4.86
C LEU A 197 -2.44 -0.15 5.85
N ILE A 198 -3.60 0.36 6.28
CA ILE A 198 -3.68 1.39 7.34
C ILE A 198 -3.05 0.85 8.62
N GLY A 199 -3.41 -0.37 9.03
CA GLY A 199 -2.84 -0.99 10.22
C GLY A 199 -1.33 -1.26 10.07
N LEU A 200 -0.85 -1.66 8.90
CA LEU A 200 0.60 -1.80 8.63
C LEU A 200 1.34 -0.46 8.79
N PHE A 201 0.79 0.62 8.25
CA PHE A 201 1.35 1.97 8.41
C PHE A 201 1.35 2.41 9.88
N PHE A 202 0.25 2.20 10.58
CA PHE A 202 0.11 2.58 11.98
C PHE A 202 1.01 1.74 12.89
N ALA A 203 1.11 0.43 12.65
CA ALA A 203 2.06 -0.44 13.35
C ALA A 203 3.50 0.05 13.20
N ARG A 204 3.91 0.43 11.97
CA ARG A 204 5.23 1.03 11.74
C ARG A 204 5.41 2.33 12.54
N ALA A 205 4.42 3.21 12.56
CA ALA A 205 4.50 4.47 13.29
C ALA A 205 4.64 4.26 14.81
N VAL A 206 3.89 3.32 15.38
CA VAL A 206 3.97 2.95 16.80
C VAL A 206 5.29 2.25 17.12
N PHE A 207 5.75 1.38 16.23
CA PHE A 207 7.04 0.69 16.36
C PHE A 207 8.21 1.68 16.43
N LEU A 208 8.25 2.68 15.54
CA LEU A 208 9.29 3.72 15.55
C LEU A 208 9.30 4.60 16.81
N LYS A 209 8.24 4.54 17.63
CA LYS A 209 8.17 5.20 18.95
C LYS A 209 8.65 4.30 20.10
N GLY A 210 9.16 3.11 19.81
CA GLY A 210 9.76 2.21 20.81
C GLY A 210 8.85 1.13 21.38
N ASN A 211 7.56 1.08 21.02
CA ASN A 211 6.65 0.04 21.51
C ASN A 211 6.77 -1.22 20.65
N LEU A 212 7.07 -2.38 21.24
CA LEU A 212 7.19 -3.66 20.53
C LEU A 212 5.89 -4.49 20.56
N THR A 213 5.09 -4.38 21.61
CA THR A 213 3.90 -5.21 21.83
C THR A 213 2.71 -4.80 20.97
N LEU A 214 2.40 -3.50 20.92
CA LEU A 214 1.24 -2.99 20.20
C LEU A 214 1.39 -3.16 18.67
N PRO A 215 2.54 -2.84 18.04
CA PRO A 215 2.71 -3.10 16.61
C PRO A 215 2.52 -4.57 16.26
N ARG A 216 3.02 -5.49 17.08
CA ARG A 216 2.85 -6.93 16.87
C ARG A 216 1.37 -7.33 16.78
N GLN A 217 0.54 -6.84 17.71
CA GLN A 217 -0.91 -7.09 17.71
C GLN A 217 -1.60 -6.49 16.47
N ILE A 218 -1.23 -5.26 16.10
CA ILE A 218 -1.80 -4.58 14.94
C ILE A 218 -1.41 -5.31 13.65
N LEU A 219 -0.17 -5.76 13.53
CA LEU A 219 0.31 -6.54 12.40
C LEU A 219 -0.37 -7.91 12.32
N ALA A 220 -0.69 -8.53 13.45
CA ALA A 220 -1.48 -9.77 13.47
C ALA A 220 -2.89 -9.55 12.91
N ALA A 221 -3.59 -8.52 13.38
CA ALA A 221 -4.92 -8.16 12.88
C ALA A 221 -4.89 -7.76 11.40
N SER A 222 -3.96 -6.89 10.98
CA SER A 222 -3.76 -6.51 9.58
C SER A 222 -3.41 -7.70 8.69
N GLY A 223 -2.57 -8.61 9.17
CA GLY A 223 -2.22 -9.83 8.45
C GLY A 223 -3.43 -10.73 8.22
N PHE A 224 -4.31 -10.87 9.22
CA PHE A 224 -5.57 -11.57 9.08
C PHE A 224 -6.49 -10.91 8.05
N LEU A 225 -6.68 -9.59 8.11
CA LEU A 225 -7.48 -8.85 7.14
C LEU A 225 -6.95 -8.98 5.71
N ALA A 226 -5.62 -8.92 5.54
CA ALA A 226 -4.97 -9.14 4.24
C ALA A 226 -5.17 -10.58 3.74
N ALA A 227 -5.13 -11.58 4.62
CA ALA A 227 -5.39 -12.98 4.26
C ALA A 227 -6.85 -13.18 3.80
N VAL A 228 -7.82 -12.58 4.50
CA VAL A 228 -9.24 -12.62 4.09
C VAL A 228 -9.42 -11.89 2.76
N SER A 229 -8.85 -10.69 2.62
CA SER A 229 -8.86 -9.92 1.36
C SER A 229 -8.31 -10.75 0.19
N LYS A 230 -7.15 -11.41 0.37
CA LYS A 230 -6.55 -12.29 -0.64
C LYS A 230 -7.52 -13.41 -1.04
N ARG A 231 -8.13 -14.09 -0.06
CA ARG A 231 -9.05 -15.21 -0.32
C ARG A 231 -10.25 -14.75 -1.14
N GLU A 232 -10.89 -13.66 -0.73
CA GLU A 232 -12.07 -13.13 -1.43
C GLU A 232 -11.71 -12.59 -2.82
N ALA A 233 -10.60 -11.84 -2.94
CA ALA A 233 -10.11 -11.35 -4.22
C ALA A 233 -9.75 -12.50 -5.18
N SER A 234 -9.18 -13.60 -4.69
CA SER A 234 -8.90 -14.78 -5.51
C SER A 234 -10.18 -15.43 -6.05
N PHE A 235 -11.26 -15.45 -5.26
CA PHE A 235 -12.57 -15.95 -5.70
C PHE A 235 -13.11 -15.12 -6.87
N PHE A 236 -13.17 -13.78 -6.72
CA PHE A 236 -13.62 -12.88 -7.80
C PHE A 236 -12.66 -12.85 -8.99
N GLY A 237 -11.36 -13.12 -8.77
CA GLY A 237 -10.33 -13.17 -9.81
C GLY A 237 -10.53 -14.27 -10.86
N ARG A 238 -11.37 -15.28 -10.55
CA ARG A 238 -11.75 -16.37 -11.46
C ARG A 238 -12.89 -15.99 -12.42
N ILE A 239 -13.58 -14.88 -12.17
CA ILE A 239 -14.73 -14.47 -13.00
C ILE A 239 -14.21 -13.89 -14.33
N PRO A 240 -14.69 -14.41 -15.48
CA PRO A 240 -14.34 -13.85 -16.79
C PRO A 240 -14.66 -12.36 -16.91
N LEU A 241 -13.87 -11.62 -17.69
CA LEU A 241 -14.00 -10.18 -18.00
C LEU A 241 -13.79 -9.20 -16.84
N VAL A 242 -14.20 -9.53 -15.61
CA VAL A 242 -14.07 -8.65 -14.42
C VAL A 242 -12.99 -9.10 -13.43
N GLY A 243 -12.41 -10.30 -13.58
CA GLY A 243 -11.47 -10.87 -12.61
C GLY A 243 -10.06 -10.26 -12.62
N LYS A 244 -9.63 -9.54 -13.65
CA LYS A 244 -8.28 -8.94 -13.72
C LYS A 244 -7.95 -8.03 -12.50
N PRO A 245 -8.75 -6.99 -12.18
CA PRO A 245 -8.49 -6.15 -11.01
C PRO A 245 -8.46 -6.93 -9.70
N TYR A 246 -9.26 -7.99 -9.57
CA TYR A 246 -9.26 -8.84 -8.38
C TYR A 246 -8.03 -9.74 -8.28
N ARG A 247 -7.43 -10.16 -9.40
CA ARG A 247 -6.12 -10.85 -9.39
C ARG A 247 -5.02 -9.93 -8.90
N ASP A 248 -4.98 -8.70 -9.39
CA ASP A 248 -4.02 -7.69 -8.90
C ASP A 248 -4.22 -7.42 -7.41
N LEU A 249 -5.48 -7.23 -6.98
CA LEU A 249 -5.83 -7.04 -5.58
C LEU A 249 -5.41 -8.23 -4.70
N SER A 250 -5.60 -9.46 -5.18
CA SER A 250 -5.15 -10.68 -4.51
C SER A 250 -3.62 -10.70 -4.36
N SER A 251 -2.87 -10.28 -5.38
CA SER A 251 -1.40 -10.18 -5.31
C SER A 251 -0.96 -9.13 -4.29
N PHE A 252 -1.60 -7.95 -4.26
CA PHE A 252 -1.32 -6.93 -3.25
C PHE A 252 -1.65 -7.40 -1.83
N ALA A 253 -2.81 -8.04 -1.65
CA ALA A 253 -3.20 -8.59 -0.37
C ALA A 253 -2.25 -9.70 0.11
N TYR A 254 -1.73 -10.51 -0.81
CA TYR A 254 -0.70 -11.50 -0.50
C TYR A 254 0.59 -10.84 0.00
N VAL A 255 1.11 -9.84 -0.72
CA VAL A 255 2.32 -9.10 -0.30
C VAL A 255 2.09 -8.38 1.03
N ALA A 256 0.95 -7.70 1.20
CA ALA A 256 0.61 -7.02 2.45
C ALA A 256 0.55 -8.00 3.64
N GLY A 257 -0.06 -9.16 3.46
CA GLY A 257 -0.11 -10.22 4.48
C GLY A 257 1.28 -10.77 4.83
N ASN A 258 2.15 -10.95 3.82
CA ASN A 258 3.54 -11.37 4.03
C ASN A 258 4.34 -10.31 4.80
N LEU A 259 4.22 -9.03 4.44
CA LEU A 259 4.85 -7.92 5.15
C LEU A 259 4.37 -7.83 6.61
N CYS A 260 3.08 -8.06 6.87
CA CYS A 260 2.56 -8.10 8.23
C CYS A 260 3.17 -9.24 9.06
N ARG A 261 3.31 -10.43 8.48
CA ARG A 261 3.93 -11.59 9.15
C ARG A 261 5.43 -11.39 9.38
N ALA A 262 6.14 -10.87 8.39
CA ALA A 262 7.53 -10.48 8.52
C ALA A 262 7.72 -9.41 9.61
N GLY A 263 6.82 -8.41 9.67
CA GLY A 263 6.84 -7.38 10.69
C GLY A 263 6.65 -7.93 12.11
N GLN A 264 5.75 -8.90 12.30
CA GLN A 264 5.56 -9.58 13.61
C GLN A 264 6.83 -10.28 14.05
N LYS A 265 7.48 -11.03 13.15
CA LYS A 265 8.77 -11.66 13.46
C LYS A 265 9.89 -10.65 13.67
N GLY A 266 9.86 -9.52 12.96
CA GLY A 266 10.77 -8.41 13.24
C GLY A 266 10.62 -7.85 14.66
N THR A 267 9.39 -7.77 15.19
CA THR A 267 9.17 -7.38 16.59
C THR A 267 9.66 -8.43 17.58
N ASP A 268 9.48 -9.73 17.26
CA ASP A 268 9.96 -10.84 18.09
C ASP A 268 11.50 -10.86 18.15
N VAL A 269 12.19 -10.70 17.01
CA VAL A 269 13.66 -10.55 16.94
C VAL A 269 14.17 -9.44 17.85
N LEU A 270 13.55 -8.26 17.82
CA LEU A 270 14.01 -7.13 18.63
C LEU A 270 13.75 -7.32 20.13
N ARG A 271 12.63 -7.95 20.49
CA ARG A 271 12.33 -8.31 21.86
C ARG A 271 13.36 -9.32 22.39
N ASN A 272 13.62 -10.39 21.65
CA ASN A 272 14.58 -11.42 22.08
C ASN A 272 16.02 -10.87 22.13
N THR A 273 16.37 -9.96 21.21
CA THR A 273 17.64 -9.24 21.25
C THR A 273 17.75 -8.33 22.48
N GLN A 274 16.67 -7.65 22.85
CA GLN A 274 16.63 -6.83 24.07
C GLN A 274 16.80 -7.69 25.32
N GLU A 275 16.03 -8.76 25.44
CA GLU A 275 16.09 -9.68 26.58
C GLU A 275 17.49 -10.28 26.72
N LEU A 276 18.08 -10.74 25.61
CA LEU A 276 19.45 -11.23 25.59
C LEU A 276 20.44 -10.16 26.05
N THR A 277 20.32 -8.92 25.54
CA THR A 277 21.20 -7.81 25.95
C THR A 277 21.10 -7.54 27.46
N GLN A 278 19.89 -7.54 28.01
CA GLN A 278 19.68 -7.38 29.45
C GLN A 278 20.30 -8.53 30.25
N LYS A 279 20.19 -9.77 29.76
CA LYS A 279 20.78 -10.96 30.38
C LYS A 279 22.31 -10.96 30.33
N ILE A 280 22.92 -10.45 29.25
CA ILE A 280 24.38 -10.28 29.14
C ILE A 280 24.89 -9.33 30.23
N LEU A 281 24.13 -8.25 30.50
CA LEU A 281 24.52 -7.20 31.45
C LEU A 281 24.09 -7.46 32.90
N SER A 282 23.28 -8.50 33.14
CA SER A 282 22.70 -8.80 34.46
C SER A 282 23.25 -10.10 35.05
N PRO A 283 23.33 -10.24 36.38
CA PRO A 283 23.64 -11.51 37.02
C PRO A 283 22.55 -12.57 36.74
N GLY A 284 22.94 -13.80 36.40
CA GLY A 284 22.03 -14.95 36.28
C GLY A 284 22.54 -16.03 35.33
N ASN A 285 21.91 -17.21 35.35
CA ASN A 285 22.22 -18.29 34.41
C ASN A 285 21.15 -18.36 33.32
N TYR A 286 21.58 -18.49 32.07
CA TYR A 286 20.72 -18.65 30.90
C TYR A 286 21.53 -19.26 29.76
N ALA A 287 20.84 -19.82 28.77
CA ALA A 287 21.47 -20.39 27.58
C ALA A 287 21.47 -19.34 26.46
N VAL A 288 22.65 -18.95 25.96
CA VAL A 288 22.76 -18.02 24.82
C VAL A 288 22.23 -18.69 23.56
N SER A 289 22.54 -19.98 23.41
CA SER A 289 22.03 -20.87 22.37
C SER A 289 20.51 -20.79 22.20
N ALA A 290 19.73 -20.80 23.28
CA ALA A 290 18.26 -20.70 23.20
C ALA A 290 17.79 -19.39 22.53
N TYR A 291 18.36 -18.24 22.93
CA TYR A 291 18.04 -16.95 22.30
C TYR A 291 18.54 -16.87 20.85
N SER A 292 19.74 -17.39 20.60
CA SER A 292 20.34 -17.47 19.27
C SER A 292 19.46 -18.27 18.29
N GLU A 293 18.99 -19.45 18.69
CA GLU A 293 18.11 -20.30 17.87
C GLU A 293 16.77 -19.62 17.56
N GLU A 294 16.16 -18.97 18.55
CA GLU A 294 14.89 -18.27 18.35
C GLU A 294 15.04 -17.06 17.40
N ILE A 295 16.07 -16.23 17.60
CA ILE A 295 16.37 -15.10 16.72
C ILE A 295 16.69 -15.59 15.31
N TYR A 296 17.49 -16.66 15.18
CA TYR A 296 17.82 -17.26 13.89
C TYR A 296 16.58 -17.72 13.14
N SER A 297 15.70 -18.46 13.82
CA SER A 297 14.45 -18.98 13.27
C SER A 297 13.54 -17.85 12.79
N ASP A 298 13.41 -16.77 13.57
CA ASP A 298 12.60 -15.62 13.19
C ASP A 298 13.21 -14.84 12.01
N LEU A 299 14.53 -14.66 11.97
CA LEU A 299 15.21 -14.07 10.83
C LEU A 299 15.05 -14.92 9.55
N ASP A 300 15.16 -16.25 9.66
CA ASP A 300 14.93 -17.19 8.57
C ASP A 300 13.49 -17.12 8.05
N TYR A 301 12.52 -17.02 8.95
CA TYR A 301 11.12 -16.84 8.59
C TYR A 301 10.89 -15.54 7.81
N ILE A 302 11.49 -14.42 8.27
CA ILE A 302 11.40 -13.13 7.58
C ILE A 302 12.01 -13.23 6.18
N GLU A 303 13.21 -13.79 6.06
CA GLU A 303 13.90 -13.95 4.77
C GLU A 303 13.06 -14.76 3.78
N LYS A 304 12.57 -15.93 4.20
CA LYS A 304 11.71 -16.80 3.38
C LYS A 304 10.42 -16.08 2.97
N THR A 305 9.77 -15.39 3.91
CA THR A 305 8.53 -14.65 3.65
C THR A 305 8.72 -13.53 2.62
N LEU A 306 9.84 -12.80 2.70
CA LEU A 306 10.19 -11.78 1.73
C LEU A 306 10.56 -12.39 0.37
N ALA A 307 11.26 -13.53 0.36
CA ALA A 307 11.58 -14.24 -0.88
C ALA A 307 10.32 -14.74 -1.62
N PHE A 308 9.34 -15.27 -0.90
CA PHE A 308 8.05 -15.67 -1.49
C PHE A 308 7.22 -14.49 -2.02
N SER A 309 7.53 -13.26 -1.60
CA SER A 309 6.84 -12.05 -2.07
C SER A 309 7.54 -11.40 -3.27
N GLU A 310 8.71 -11.89 -3.67
CA GLU A 310 9.60 -11.20 -4.61
C GLU A 310 9.00 -11.08 -6.01
N SER A 311 8.40 -12.17 -6.52
CA SER A 311 7.76 -12.18 -7.85
C SER A 311 6.66 -11.13 -7.95
N GLU A 312 5.81 -11.04 -6.92
CA GLU A 312 4.71 -10.11 -6.84
C GLU A 312 5.23 -8.68 -6.69
N ILE A 313 6.22 -8.43 -5.83
CA ILE A 313 6.85 -7.12 -5.66
C ILE A 313 7.44 -6.63 -6.99
N LYS A 314 8.19 -7.48 -7.70
CA LYS A 314 8.80 -7.15 -9.00
C LYS A 314 7.77 -6.89 -10.10
N SER A 315 6.57 -7.46 -9.99
CA SER A 315 5.48 -7.24 -10.94
C SER A 315 4.88 -5.82 -10.83
N TYR A 316 5.12 -5.09 -9.73
CA TYR A 316 4.57 -3.75 -9.49
C TYR A 316 5.66 -2.71 -9.12
N PRO A 317 6.61 -2.43 -10.03
CA PRO A 317 7.77 -1.59 -9.73
C PRO A 317 7.40 -0.15 -9.35
N LYS A 318 6.30 0.40 -9.88
CA LYS A 318 5.85 1.77 -9.53
C LYS A 318 5.45 1.92 -8.06
N ILE A 319 5.01 0.84 -7.42
CA ILE A 319 4.53 0.84 -6.02
C ILE A 319 5.69 0.53 -5.07
N PHE A 320 6.58 -0.38 -5.46
CA PHE A 320 7.67 -0.87 -4.62
C PHE A 320 9.05 -0.31 -4.98
N ASN A 321 9.15 0.74 -5.79
CA ASN A 321 10.42 1.34 -6.23
C ASN A 321 11.35 1.79 -5.10
N LYS A 322 10.82 2.04 -3.89
CA LYS A 322 11.61 2.42 -2.71
C LYS A 322 12.08 1.23 -1.86
N VAL A 323 11.68 0.00 -2.20
CA VAL A 323 12.03 -1.20 -1.43
C VAL A 323 13.25 -1.86 -2.07
N ASP A 324 14.40 -1.75 -1.39
CA ASP A 324 15.60 -2.49 -1.77
C ASP A 324 15.54 -3.90 -1.18
N LEU A 325 14.82 -4.78 -1.88
CA LEU A 325 14.66 -6.18 -1.48
C LEU A 325 15.99 -6.95 -1.50
N ALA A 326 16.90 -6.57 -2.41
CA ALA A 326 18.22 -7.20 -2.50
C ALA A 326 19.05 -6.89 -1.25
N ARG A 327 19.09 -5.62 -0.83
CA ARG A 327 19.77 -5.22 0.41
C ARG A 327 19.11 -5.83 1.64
N ALA A 328 17.78 -5.90 1.71
CA ALA A 328 17.08 -6.52 2.82
C ALA A 328 17.42 -8.02 2.95
N LYS A 329 17.43 -8.76 1.84
CA LYS A 329 17.82 -10.17 1.81
C LYS A 329 19.29 -10.37 2.20
N LEU A 330 20.18 -9.54 1.66
CA LEU A 330 21.60 -9.57 2.05
C LEU A 330 21.74 -9.37 3.56
N LEU A 331 21.11 -8.34 4.12
CA LEU A 331 21.17 -8.07 5.55
C LEU A 331 20.65 -9.24 6.39
N LEU A 332 19.46 -9.77 6.08
CA LEU A 332 18.88 -10.91 6.81
C LEU A 332 19.77 -12.15 6.73
N GLY A 333 20.28 -12.47 5.55
CA GLY A 333 21.16 -13.63 5.35
C GLY A 333 22.46 -13.53 6.16
N GLN A 334 23.06 -12.34 6.25
CA GLN A 334 24.27 -12.15 7.06
C GLN A 334 23.96 -12.10 8.56
N LEU A 335 22.85 -11.47 8.99
CA LEU A 335 22.42 -11.48 10.38
C LEU A 335 22.18 -12.90 10.88
N LYS A 336 21.55 -13.77 10.09
CA LYS A 336 21.37 -15.19 10.43
C LYS A 336 22.71 -15.89 10.71
N LYS A 337 23.73 -15.66 9.89
CA LYS A 337 25.07 -16.25 10.10
C LYS A 337 25.70 -15.77 11.40
N ILE A 338 25.57 -14.48 11.71
CA ILE A 338 26.07 -13.89 12.95
C ILE A 338 25.31 -14.47 14.15
N THR A 339 23.97 -14.52 14.08
CA THR A 339 23.14 -15.07 15.15
C THR A 339 23.48 -16.54 15.42
N ALA A 340 23.70 -17.36 14.39
CA ALA A 340 23.98 -18.78 14.54
C ALA A 340 25.25 -19.09 15.35
N VAL A 341 26.20 -18.15 15.45
CA VAL A 341 27.43 -18.31 16.23
C VAL A 341 27.50 -17.37 17.45
N LEU A 342 26.40 -16.71 17.78
CA LEU A 342 26.29 -15.83 18.94
C LEU A 342 26.71 -16.51 20.26
N PRO A 343 26.42 -17.80 20.51
CA PRO A 343 27.00 -18.58 21.61
C PRO A 343 28.52 -18.45 21.75
N GLN A 344 29.24 -18.62 20.64
CA GLN A 344 30.70 -18.58 20.62
C GLN A 344 31.23 -17.16 20.83
N ILE A 345 30.53 -16.16 20.28
CA ILE A 345 30.88 -14.74 20.45
C ILE A 345 30.66 -14.33 21.92
N LEU A 346 29.59 -14.79 22.56
CA LEU A 346 29.28 -14.45 23.95
C LEU A 346 29.93 -15.37 24.98
N GLY A 347 30.84 -16.25 24.53
CA GLY A 347 31.63 -17.09 25.40
C GLY A 347 30.83 -18.15 26.17
N GLU A 348 29.78 -18.72 25.56
CA GLU A 348 28.97 -19.78 26.18
C GLU A 348 29.85 -20.98 26.59
N ASP A 349 30.83 -21.34 25.76
CA ASP A 349 31.77 -22.45 26.00
C ASP A 349 33.13 -22.03 26.59
N GLY A 350 33.32 -20.75 26.91
CA GLY A 350 34.58 -20.25 27.50
C GLY A 350 34.77 -18.74 27.38
N LYS A 351 35.63 -18.18 28.22
CA LYS A 351 35.92 -16.73 28.25
C LYS A 351 36.33 -16.21 26.86
N LYS A 352 35.72 -15.09 26.47
CA LYS A 352 36.06 -14.28 25.30
C LYS A 352 36.42 -12.87 25.73
N THR A 353 37.46 -12.30 25.13
CA THR A 353 37.90 -10.93 25.42
C THR A 353 37.94 -10.12 24.13
N TYR A 354 37.32 -8.95 24.11
CA TYR A 354 37.29 -8.05 22.95
C TYR A 354 37.99 -6.74 23.26
N LEU A 355 38.81 -6.27 22.31
CA LEU A 355 39.44 -4.94 22.36
C LEU A 355 38.51 -3.92 21.73
N VAL A 356 38.04 -2.94 22.50
CA VAL A 356 37.27 -1.80 21.98
C VAL A 356 38.16 -0.57 21.94
N LEU A 357 38.44 -0.07 20.75
CA LEU A 357 39.27 1.13 20.51
C LEU A 357 38.39 2.37 20.49
N PHE A 358 38.73 3.38 21.31
CA PHE A 358 38.07 4.68 21.28
C PHE A 358 38.84 5.66 20.40
N GLN A 359 38.33 5.86 19.19
CA GLN A 359 38.95 6.67 18.15
C GLN A 359 38.42 8.11 18.19
N ASN A 360 39.31 9.07 18.46
CA ASN A 360 38.97 10.48 18.42
C ASN A 360 39.03 10.99 16.97
N ASN A 361 37.87 11.01 16.31
CA ASN A 361 37.73 11.54 14.95
C ASN A 361 37.91 13.07 14.85
N MET A 362 38.13 13.79 15.97
CA MET A 362 38.56 15.20 15.97
C MET A 362 40.08 15.37 15.83
N GLU A 363 40.83 14.29 15.97
CA GLU A 363 42.26 14.20 15.67
C GLU A 363 42.48 13.04 14.69
N LEU A 364 42.30 13.31 13.39
CA LEU A 364 42.17 12.25 12.39
C LEU A 364 43.44 11.41 12.20
N ARG A 365 43.20 10.11 12.01
CA ARG A 365 44.12 9.11 11.45
C ARG A 365 43.43 8.46 10.26
N PRO A 366 44.17 7.90 9.27
CA PRO A 366 43.57 7.23 8.12
C PRO A 366 42.49 6.20 8.47
N GLY A 367 42.67 5.48 9.58
CA GLY A 367 41.76 4.46 10.09
C GLY A 367 40.68 4.92 11.07
N GLY A 368 40.38 6.23 11.16
CA GLY A 368 39.21 6.77 11.87
C GLY A 368 39.51 7.93 12.82
N GLY A 369 40.63 7.90 13.54
CA GLY A 369 40.96 8.92 14.54
C GLY A 369 42.00 8.46 15.56
N PHE A 370 42.60 9.36 16.32
CA PHE A 370 43.58 9.03 17.34
C PHE A 370 43.01 8.09 18.41
N ILE A 371 43.67 6.98 18.71
CA ILE A 371 43.21 6.04 19.74
C ILE A 371 43.69 6.57 21.09
N GLY A 372 42.83 7.28 21.81
CA GLY A 372 43.19 7.89 23.10
C GLY A 372 43.02 6.95 24.30
N SER A 373 42.14 5.96 24.18
CA SER A 373 41.85 4.98 25.20
C SER A 373 41.28 3.72 24.55
N PHE A 374 41.27 2.62 25.29
CA PHE A 374 40.63 1.38 24.86
C PHE A 374 39.95 0.70 26.04
N VAL A 375 39.10 -0.28 25.74
CA VAL A 375 38.43 -1.12 26.74
C VAL A 375 38.66 -2.57 26.41
N LEU A 376 39.01 -3.37 27.42
CA LEU A 376 38.91 -4.82 27.33
C LEU A 376 37.57 -5.25 27.88
N VAL A 377 36.75 -5.86 27.02
CA VAL A 377 35.42 -6.38 27.36
C VAL A 377 35.50 -7.88 27.40
N SER A 378 35.38 -8.46 28.60
CA SER A 378 35.38 -9.92 28.77
C SER A 378 33.97 -10.45 28.97
N VAL A 379 33.62 -11.49 28.22
CA VAL A 379 32.37 -12.24 28.38
C VAL A 379 32.63 -13.71 28.66
N GLU A 380 31.84 -14.32 29.53
CA GLU A 380 31.93 -15.74 29.87
C GLU A 380 30.56 -16.29 30.26
N ALA A 381 30.23 -17.48 29.77
CA ALA A 381 28.91 -18.11 29.92
C ALA A 381 27.77 -17.15 29.53
N GLY A 382 27.96 -16.37 28.46
CA GLY A 382 27.00 -15.38 27.99
C GLY A 382 27.01 -14.05 28.74
N ARG A 383 27.81 -13.86 29.78
CA ARG A 383 27.71 -12.66 30.64
C ARG A 383 28.91 -11.76 30.49
N LEU A 384 28.69 -10.46 30.61
CA LEU A 384 29.76 -9.49 30.83
C LEU A 384 30.38 -9.74 32.22
N ILE A 385 31.64 -10.15 32.25
CA ILE A 385 32.37 -10.43 33.51
C ILE A 385 33.40 -9.35 33.85
N ASP A 386 33.93 -8.65 32.85
CA ASP A 386 34.86 -7.54 33.06
C ASP A 386 34.73 -6.49 31.94
N MET A 387 34.92 -5.24 32.33
CA MET A 387 34.94 -4.09 31.43
C MET A 387 35.91 -3.05 31.99
N THR A 388 37.13 -3.06 31.47
CA THR A 388 38.23 -2.23 31.99
C THR A 388 38.65 -1.20 30.96
N VAL A 389 38.44 0.09 31.26
CA VAL A 389 38.88 1.21 30.42
C VAL A 389 40.32 1.58 30.78
N THR A 390 41.19 1.65 29.77
CA THR A 390 42.62 1.96 29.92
C THR A 390 43.00 3.14 29.04
N ASP A 391 43.75 4.08 29.60
CA ASP A 391 44.40 5.13 28.82
C ASP A 391 45.53 4.54 27.97
N VAL A 392 45.59 4.90 26.69
CA VAL A 392 46.50 4.24 25.74
C VAL A 392 47.98 4.41 26.13
N TYR A 393 48.36 5.53 26.74
CA TYR A 393 49.75 5.78 27.11
C TYR A 393 50.24 4.86 28.23
N SER A 394 49.30 4.33 29.03
CA SER A 394 49.63 3.33 30.06
C SER A 394 50.09 2.02 29.44
N ALA A 395 49.50 1.61 28.31
CA ALA A 395 49.91 0.45 27.53
C ALA A 395 51.17 0.75 26.71
N ASP A 396 51.18 1.86 25.97
CA ASP A 396 52.33 2.28 25.15
C ASP A 396 53.64 2.31 25.96
N GLY A 397 53.59 2.77 27.22
CA GLY A 397 54.74 2.85 28.12
C GLY A 397 55.31 1.49 28.55
N GLN A 398 54.59 0.39 28.32
CA GLN A 398 55.03 -0.97 28.60
C GLN A 398 55.66 -1.66 27.37
N LEU A 399 55.60 -1.05 26.17
CA LEU A 399 56.19 -1.60 24.97
C LEU A 399 57.69 -1.84 25.14
N ARG A 400 58.12 -3.08 24.94
CA ARG A 400 59.53 -3.45 24.99
C ARG A 400 60.15 -3.37 23.60
N GLY A 401 61.15 -2.50 23.45
CA GLY A 401 61.92 -2.36 22.21
C GLY A 401 61.41 -1.26 21.28
N HIS A 402 61.90 -1.29 20.04
CA HIS A 402 61.61 -0.28 19.02
C HIS A 402 60.85 -0.90 17.85
N VAL A 403 59.76 -0.25 17.49
CA VAL A 403 58.94 -0.53 16.32
C VAL A 403 59.00 0.69 15.43
N GLU A 404 59.56 0.53 14.23
CA GLU A 404 59.70 1.64 13.30
C GLU A 404 58.32 2.14 12.85
N PRO A 405 57.97 3.43 13.07
CA PRO A 405 56.69 3.96 12.64
C PRO A 405 56.64 4.20 11.13
N PRO A 406 55.44 4.16 10.52
CA PRO A 406 55.21 4.68 9.19
C PRO A 406 55.92 6.03 8.96
N LEU A 407 56.59 6.18 7.81
CA LEU A 407 57.39 7.38 7.50
C LEU A 407 56.66 8.71 7.76
N PRO A 408 55.35 8.87 7.43
CA PRO A 408 54.63 10.10 7.75
C PRO A 408 54.52 10.38 9.25
N LEU A 409 54.28 9.37 10.09
CA LEU A 409 54.24 9.52 11.55
C LEU A 409 55.59 10.00 12.08
N LYS A 410 56.67 9.34 11.63
CA LYS A 410 58.04 9.71 12.01
C LYS A 410 58.38 11.15 11.61
N LYS A 411 58.08 11.51 10.37
CA LYS A 411 58.47 12.78 9.77
C LYS A 411 57.67 13.97 10.30
N TYR A 412 56.36 13.81 10.44
CA TYR A 412 55.45 14.94 10.68
C TYR A 412 54.94 15.02 12.13
N LEU A 413 54.83 13.88 12.84
CA LEU A 413 54.47 13.85 14.26
C LEU A 413 55.69 13.68 15.18
N ASN A 414 56.90 13.63 14.63
CA ASN A 414 58.15 13.43 15.35
C ASN A 414 58.13 12.21 16.29
N GLN A 415 57.42 11.15 15.89
CA GLN A 415 57.32 9.93 16.66
C GLN A 415 58.50 9.03 16.32
N ALA A 416 59.41 8.84 17.27
CA ALA A 416 60.55 7.95 17.09
C ALA A 416 60.11 6.48 17.04
N ASN A 417 59.15 6.10 17.88
CA ASN A 417 58.66 4.72 18.03
C ASN A 417 57.16 4.65 17.69
N TRP A 418 56.69 3.51 17.18
CA TRP A 418 55.29 3.23 16.87
C TRP A 418 54.61 2.50 18.03
N PHE A 419 53.33 2.80 18.28
CA PHE A 419 52.59 2.34 19.44
C PHE A 419 51.11 2.11 19.11
N LEU A 420 50.36 1.48 20.03
CA LEU A 420 48.93 1.22 19.89
C LEU A 420 48.11 2.47 19.53
N ARG A 421 48.42 3.62 20.12
CA ARG A 421 47.70 4.89 19.90
C ARG A 421 47.61 5.36 18.44
N ASP A 422 48.55 4.92 17.60
CA ASP A 422 48.65 5.24 16.17
C ASP A 422 48.66 3.96 15.31
N SER A 423 48.21 2.83 15.85
CA SER A 423 48.14 1.54 15.15
C SER A 423 47.17 1.55 13.97
N ASN A 424 46.21 2.48 13.95
CA ASN A 424 45.20 2.63 12.91
C ASN A 424 45.62 3.54 11.73
N TRP A 425 46.86 3.39 11.27
CA TRP A 425 47.42 4.20 10.19
C TRP A 425 47.07 3.70 8.78
N ASP A 426 46.48 2.51 8.63
CA ASP A 426 45.94 2.02 7.35
C ASP A 426 44.49 2.51 7.16
N VAL A 427 44.02 2.58 5.91
CA VAL A 427 42.61 2.89 5.61
C VAL A 427 41.72 1.65 5.80
N ASP A 428 42.32 0.46 5.76
CA ASP A 428 41.66 -0.82 5.98
C ASP A 428 41.62 -1.17 7.47
N PHE A 429 40.40 -1.20 8.04
CA PHE A 429 40.23 -1.47 9.46
C PHE A 429 40.64 -2.90 9.84
N THR A 430 40.58 -3.88 8.93
CA THR A 430 41.01 -5.26 9.25
C THR A 430 42.50 -5.32 9.52
N LYS A 431 43.32 -4.55 8.79
CA LYS A 431 44.75 -4.42 9.06
C LYS A 431 45.03 -3.63 10.34
N ASN A 432 44.26 -2.56 10.58
CA ASN A 432 44.36 -1.77 11.81
C ASN A 432 44.03 -2.61 13.04
N ALA A 433 42.98 -3.43 12.98
CA ALA A 433 42.58 -4.35 14.04
C ALA A 433 43.72 -5.34 14.36
N GLN A 434 44.26 -6.02 13.34
CA GLN A 434 45.41 -6.92 13.52
C GLN A 434 46.64 -6.22 14.11
N LYS A 435 46.89 -4.97 13.67
CA LYS A 435 48.01 -4.17 14.21
C LYS A 435 47.77 -3.79 15.67
N ALA A 436 46.53 -3.43 16.03
CA ALA A 436 46.15 -3.12 17.40
C ALA A 436 46.27 -4.35 18.31
N GLU A 437 45.82 -5.53 17.87
CA GLU A 437 46.01 -6.80 18.60
C GLU A 437 47.50 -7.09 18.84
N TRP A 438 48.33 -6.89 17.81
CA TRP A 438 49.77 -7.07 17.94
C TRP A 438 50.39 -6.10 18.95
N PHE A 439 50.01 -4.83 18.93
CA PHE A 439 50.51 -3.87 19.92
C PHE A 439 50.02 -4.21 21.32
N LEU A 440 48.75 -4.57 21.49
CA LEU A 440 48.19 -4.97 22.78
C LEU A 440 48.96 -6.15 23.40
N ASP A 441 49.28 -7.18 22.59
CA ASP A 441 50.12 -8.30 23.00
C ASP A 441 51.53 -7.84 23.40
N LYS A 442 52.17 -6.95 22.63
CA LYS A 442 53.54 -6.49 22.91
C LYS A 442 53.67 -5.44 24.00
N GLU A 443 52.60 -4.74 24.30
CA GLU A 443 52.53 -3.72 25.33
C GLU A 443 52.15 -4.34 26.67
N ILE A 444 51.08 -5.14 26.73
CA ILE A 444 50.52 -5.60 28.00
C ILE A 444 50.26 -7.12 28.07
N ASP A 445 50.85 -7.91 27.16
CA ASP A 445 50.74 -9.37 27.10
C ASP A 445 49.28 -9.87 27.06
N ALA A 446 48.38 -9.10 26.42
CA ALA A 446 46.96 -9.41 26.32
C ALA A 446 46.55 -9.88 24.91
N ALA A 447 45.88 -11.03 24.84
CA ALA A 447 45.26 -11.56 23.63
C ALA A 447 43.74 -11.33 23.64
N VAL A 448 43.16 -11.13 22.46
CA VAL A 448 41.72 -10.86 22.27
C VAL A 448 41.16 -11.69 21.12
N ASP A 449 39.85 -11.93 21.15
CA ASP A 449 39.07 -12.68 20.15
C ASP A 449 38.53 -11.79 19.02
N GLY A 450 38.77 -10.48 19.12
CA GLY A 450 38.52 -9.51 18.09
C GLY A 450 38.59 -8.06 18.56
N VAL A 451 38.39 -7.15 17.60
CA VAL A 451 38.54 -5.71 17.79
C VAL A 451 37.30 -4.98 17.32
N VAL A 452 36.85 -4.03 18.12
CA VAL A 452 35.76 -3.11 17.81
C VAL A 452 36.31 -1.70 17.78
N GLY A 453 36.17 -1.01 16.66
CA GLY A 453 36.51 0.41 16.55
C GLY A 453 35.25 1.25 16.72
N ILE A 454 35.26 2.20 17.65
CA ILE A 454 34.21 3.21 17.77
C ILE A 454 34.79 4.61 17.84
N ASP A 455 34.10 5.56 17.23
CA ASP A 455 34.41 6.98 17.39
C ASP A 455 33.38 7.72 18.27
N LEU A 456 33.59 9.03 18.43
CA LEU A 456 32.73 9.89 19.23
C LEU A 456 31.28 9.93 18.73
N ARG A 457 31.01 9.63 17.45
CA ARG A 457 29.64 9.61 16.91
C ARG A 457 28.84 8.48 17.52
N VAL A 458 29.44 7.30 17.70
CA VAL A 458 28.78 6.15 18.34
C VAL A 458 28.35 6.51 19.76
N ALA A 459 29.24 7.12 20.54
CA ALA A 459 28.94 7.53 21.91
C ALA A 459 27.81 8.59 21.97
N LYS A 460 27.82 9.58 21.06
CA LYS A 460 26.71 10.56 20.93
C LYS A 460 25.39 9.90 20.57
N ASP A 461 25.39 8.98 19.62
CA ASP A 461 24.17 8.29 19.18
C ASP A 461 23.62 7.34 20.26
N LEU A 462 24.49 6.71 21.06
CA LEU A 462 24.08 5.95 22.25
C LEU A 462 23.39 6.87 23.27
N LEU A 463 23.99 8.00 23.64
CA LEU A 463 23.37 8.97 24.57
C LEU A 463 22.05 9.53 24.05
N LYS A 464 21.92 9.71 22.73
CA LYS A 464 20.66 10.11 22.09
C LYS A 464 19.56 9.06 22.25
N ALA A 465 19.93 7.77 22.30
CA ALA A 465 19.00 6.66 22.45
C ALA A 465 18.68 6.34 23.93
N THR A 466 19.67 6.43 24.81
CA THR A 466 19.53 6.12 26.25
C THR A 466 19.09 7.32 27.08
N GLY A 467 19.20 8.52 26.54
CA GLY A 467 19.08 9.76 27.29
C GLY A 467 20.37 10.13 28.03
N PRO A 468 20.38 11.30 28.69
CA PRO A 468 21.57 11.84 29.35
C PRO A 468 21.98 11.00 30.56
N VAL A 469 23.29 10.98 30.82
CA VAL A 469 23.93 10.28 31.95
C VAL A 469 24.49 11.32 32.91
N TYR A 470 24.16 11.19 34.20
CA TYR A 470 24.75 12.01 35.25
C TYR A 470 25.91 11.26 35.88
N LEU A 471 27.07 11.91 35.99
CA LEU A 471 28.28 11.34 36.56
C LEU A 471 28.52 11.96 37.94
N ASP A 472 28.19 11.22 38.99
CA ASP A 472 28.22 11.72 40.38
C ASP A 472 29.62 12.22 40.77
N ASP A 473 30.66 11.44 40.47
CA ASP A 473 32.07 11.75 40.78
C ASP A 473 32.57 13.03 40.10
N TYR A 474 31.94 13.43 38.98
CA TYR A 474 32.31 14.60 38.19
C TYR A 474 31.30 15.75 38.30
N GLN A 475 30.21 15.53 39.05
CA GLN A 475 29.07 16.43 39.23
C GLN A 475 28.55 17.03 37.92
N THR A 476 28.61 16.26 36.82
CA THR A 476 28.25 16.73 35.48
C THR A 476 27.23 15.84 34.81
N ARG A 477 26.43 16.44 33.93
CA ARG A 477 25.47 15.76 33.09
C ARG A 477 26.01 15.68 31.67
N VAL A 478 26.29 14.47 31.21
CA VAL A 478 26.73 14.18 29.85
C VAL A 478 25.51 13.87 28.98
N THR A 479 25.37 14.60 27.88
CA THR A 479 24.31 14.51 26.87
C THR A 479 24.92 14.30 25.49
N SER A 480 24.10 13.98 24.49
CA SER A 480 24.57 13.87 23.10
C SER A 480 25.13 15.18 22.53
N GLU A 481 24.71 16.32 23.09
CA GLU A 481 25.07 17.66 22.64
C GLU A 481 26.37 18.16 23.25
N ASN A 482 26.63 17.86 24.53
CA ASN A 482 27.79 18.35 25.26
C ASN A 482 28.89 17.29 25.49
N LEU A 483 28.73 16.06 24.99
CA LEU A 483 29.68 14.97 25.23
C LEU A 483 31.13 15.38 24.94
N TYR A 484 31.36 16.07 23.83
CA TYR A 484 32.71 16.44 23.43
C TYR A 484 33.27 17.51 24.36
N GLU A 485 32.52 18.57 24.59
CA GLU A 485 32.87 19.71 25.42
C GLU A 485 33.14 19.29 26.87
N GLU A 486 32.26 18.48 27.47
CA GLU A 486 32.44 17.95 28.81
C GLU A 486 33.66 17.03 28.90
N THR A 487 33.85 16.14 27.92
CA THR A 487 35.02 15.25 27.90
C THR A 487 36.31 16.08 27.81
N GLN A 488 36.37 17.08 26.93
CA GLN A 488 37.56 17.94 26.80
C GLN A 488 37.82 18.72 28.10
N ALA A 489 36.81 19.39 28.64
CA ALA A 489 36.94 20.22 29.84
C ALA A 489 37.37 19.41 31.08
N LYS A 490 36.82 18.19 31.25
CA LYS A 490 37.07 17.38 32.45
C LYS A 490 38.34 16.54 32.38
N VAL A 491 38.83 16.24 31.17
CA VAL A 491 39.87 15.24 30.98
C VAL A 491 41.14 15.79 30.37
N GLU A 492 41.03 16.77 29.46
CA GLU A 492 42.16 17.16 28.60
C GLU A 492 42.81 18.49 29.03
N GLU A 493 42.08 19.41 29.69
CA GLU A 493 42.63 20.71 30.12
C GLU A 493 43.80 20.61 31.12
N ASN A 494 43.87 19.53 31.90
CA ASN A 494 44.94 19.28 32.88
C ASN A 494 45.62 17.91 32.68
N PHE A 495 45.61 17.38 31.45
CA PHE A 495 46.16 16.07 31.14
C PHE A 495 47.70 16.05 31.20
N PHE A 496 48.24 14.95 31.73
CA PHE A 496 49.64 14.56 31.60
C PHE A 496 49.72 13.03 31.46
N PRO A 497 50.74 12.47 30.78
CA PRO A 497 50.91 11.02 30.64
C PRO A 497 50.93 10.31 32.01
N GLY A 498 50.07 9.30 32.17
CA GLY A 498 49.87 8.60 33.45
C GLY A 498 48.74 9.13 34.33
N SER A 499 48.04 10.21 33.92
CA SER A 499 46.84 10.69 34.61
C SER A 499 45.68 9.69 34.50
N VAL A 500 45.10 9.33 35.65
CA VAL A 500 43.93 8.44 35.72
C VAL A 500 42.60 9.15 35.43
N GLN A 501 42.60 10.48 35.27
CA GLN A 501 41.36 11.26 35.13
C GLN A 501 40.56 10.87 33.88
N LYS A 502 41.25 10.63 32.76
CA LYS A 502 40.65 10.19 31.49
C LYS A 502 39.98 8.84 31.60
N ALA A 503 40.76 7.86 32.06
CA ALA A 503 40.27 6.50 32.26
C ALA A 503 39.11 6.49 33.26
N GLY A 504 39.19 7.26 34.35
CA GLY A 504 38.11 7.42 35.32
C GLY A 504 36.83 7.99 34.72
N PHE A 505 36.92 9.07 33.94
CA PHE A 505 35.75 9.74 33.36
C PHE A 505 35.06 8.84 32.34
N LEU A 506 35.85 8.24 31.45
CA LEU A 506 35.33 7.31 30.44
C LEU A 506 34.77 6.03 31.08
N THR A 507 35.36 5.55 32.18
CA THR A 507 34.80 4.44 32.97
C THR A 507 33.44 4.82 33.56
N ALA A 508 33.34 5.98 34.21
CA ALA A 508 32.08 6.46 34.79
C ALA A 508 30.99 6.63 33.71
N LEU A 509 31.35 7.21 32.57
CA LEU A 509 30.43 7.37 31.44
C LEU A 509 29.98 6.02 30.87
N THR A 510 30.92 5.10 30.64
CA THR A 510 30.62 3.77 30.09
C THR A 510 29.70 2.99 31.04
N ARG A 511 29.98 3.01 32.35
CA ARG A 511 29.11 2.39 33.37
C ARG A 511 27.74 3.04 33.44
N GLY A 512 27.66 4.36 33.32
CA GLY A 512 26.38 5.08 33.30
C GLY A 512 25.53 4.73 32.07
N ILE A 513 26.14 4.59 30.90
CA ILE A 513 25.47 4.10 29.69
C ILE A 513 25.05 2.63 29.89
N GLN A 514 25.93 1.77 30.41
CA GLN A 514 25.62 0.37 30.70
C GLN A 514 24.41 0.24 31.63
N ALA A 515 24.34 1.01 32.72
CA ALA A 515 23.21 1.00 33.65
C ALA A 515 21.89 1.36 32.94
N LYS A 516 21.89 2.37 32.07
CA LYS A 516 20.72 2.73 31.25
C LYS A 516 20.28 1.60 30.32
N LEU A 517 21.21 0.83 29.77
CA LEU A 517 20.90 -0.32 28.93
C LEU A 517 20.31 -1.47 29.77
N THR A 518 20.85 -1.74 30.96
CA THR A 518 20.40 -2.79 31.87
C THR A 518 18.99 -2.53 32.42
N ASP A 519 18.70 -1.31 32.86
CA ASP A 519 17.44 -0.96 33.51
C ASP A 519 16.22 -0.96 32.57
N GLY A 520 16.41 -1.35 31.30
CA GLY A 520 15.37 -1.29 30.27
C GLY A 520 14.95 0.15 29.94
N SER A 521 15.75 1.14 30.33
CA SER A 521 15.52 2.56 30.05
C SER A 521 15.69 2.94 28.57
N ILE A 522 15.96 1.96 27.70
CA ILE A 522 15.94 2.13 26.24
C ILE A 522 14.48 2.33 25.80
N SER A 523 14.01 3.56 25.94
CA SER A 523 12.67 3.97 25.54
C SER A 523 12.40 3.76 24.04
N ASN A 524 13.44 3.61 23.20
CA ASN A 524 13.30 3.45 21.77
C ASN A 524 14.34 2.50 21.13
N LEU A 525 14.16 1.19 21.31
CA LEU A 525 15.01 0.16 20.69
C LEU A 525 15.09 0.21 19.16
N PRO A 526 13.98 0.40 18.43
CA PRO A 526 14.04 0.56 16.98
C PRO A 526 14.91 1.74 16.55
N GLN A 527 14.92 2.83 17.31
CA GLN A 527 15.83 3.95 17.08
C GLN A 527 17.28 3.55 17.36
N LEU A 528 17.57 2.86 18.46
CA LEU A 528 18.93 2.35 18.75
C LEU A 528 19.43 1.43 17.62
N GLY A 529 18.64 0.44 17.20
CA GLY A 529 19.01 -0.45 16.11
C GLY A 529 19.26 0.29 14.79
N ARG A 530 18.48 1.33 14.49
CA ARG A 530 18.71 2.20 13.33
C ARG A 530 20.02 2.98 13.44
N LEU A 531 20.31 3.55 14.61
CA LEU A 531 21.55 4.29 14.85
C LEU A 531 22.78 3.37 14.77
N LEU A 532 22.71 2.16 15.32
CA LEU A 532 23.78 1.16 15.19
C LEU A 532 23.99 0.76 13.73
N TYR A 533 22.92 0.48 12.98
CA TYR A 533 23.01 0.20 11.54
C TYR A 533 23.66 1.36 10.76
N GLN A 534 23.31 2.61 11.10
CA GLN A 534 23.93 3.80 10.51
C GLN A 534 25.41 3.88 10.86
N ASN A 535 25.79 3.72 12.13
CA ASN A 535 27.18 3.77 12.56
C ASN A 535 28.03 2.66 11.90
N LEU A 536 27.49 1.45 11.73
CA LEU A 536 28.14 0.36 11.01
C LEU A 536 28.32 0.67 9.51
N THR A 537 27.29 1.25 8.88
CA THR A 537 27.31 1.54 7.44
C THR A 537 28.15 2.77 7.10
N GLU A 538 28.17 3.77 7.99
CA GLU A 538 28.95 5.01 7.88
C GLU A 538 30.37 4.86 8.44
N ARG A 539 30.76 3.66 8.90
CA ARG A 539 32.09 3.31 9.45
C ARG A 539 32.49 4.05 10.72
N HIS A 540 31.53 4.54 11.50
CA HIS A 540 31.74 5.03 12.86
C HIS A 540 31.86 3.89 13.89
N LEU A 541 31.27 2.74 13.58
CA LEU A 541 31.41 1.48 14.31
C LEU A 541 31.94 0.42 13.33
N GLN A 542 33.07 -0.21 13.65
CA GLN A 542 33.72 -1.21 12.80
C GLN A 542 34.05 -2.45 13.62
N LEU A 543 33.89 -3.63 13.02
CA LEU A 543 33.95 -4.92 13.72
C LEU A 543 34.94 -5.87 13.05
N PHE A 544 35.91 -6.36 13.80
CA PHE A 544 36.84 -7.41 13.37
C PHE A 544 36.76 -8.58 14.34
N LEU A 545 36.47 -9.78 13.84
CA LEU A 545 36.34 -11.00 14.63
C LEU A 545 37.09 -12.15 13.95
N HIS A 546 37.82 -12.96 14.72
CA HIS A 546 38.60 -14.08 14.17
C HIS A 546 37.75 -15.23 13.63
N ASN A 547 36.49 -15.34 14.07
CA ASN A 547 35.57 -16.36 13.58
C ASN A 547 35.30 -16.16 12.09
N ALA A 548 35.72 -17.10 11.23
CA ALA A 548 35.60 -16.98 9.78
C ALA A 548 34.17 -16.79 9.27
N THR A 549 33.18 -17.42 9.91
CA THR A 549 31.76 -17.27 9.56
C THR A 549 31.29 -15.84 9.80
N VAL A 550 31.67 -15.27 10.94
CA VAL A 550 31.30 -13.89 11.31
C VAL A 550 32.10 -12.89 10.49
N GLY A 551 33.42 -13.06 10.38
CA GLY A 551 34.28 -12.21 9.56
C GLY A 551 33.78 -12.13 8.13
N GLY A 552 33.43 -13.26 7.51
CA GLY A 552 32.81 -13.27 6.18
C GLY A 552 31.44 -12.57 6.12
N ALA A 553 30.63 -12.66 7.18
CA ALA A 553 29.35 -11.95 7.24
C ALA A 553 29.53 -10.43 7.36
N LEU A 554 30.46 -9.98 8.21
CA LEU A 554 30.82 -8.57 8.39
C LEU A 554 31.40 -7.96 7.11
N ALA A 555 32.31 -8.68 6.44
CA ALA A 555 32.89 -8.28 5.15
C ALA A 555 31.83 -8.08 4.07
N ASN A 556 30.88 -9.01 3.95
CA ASN A 556 29.78 -8.90 2.98
C ASN A 556 28.85 -7.71 3.25
N LEU A 557 28.76 -7.25 4.50
CA LEU A 557 28.00 -6.07 4.87
C LEU A 557 28.81 -4.78 4.78
N GLY A 558 30.14 -4.88 4.69
CA GLY A 558 31.10 -3.77 4.77
C GLY A 558 31.32 -3.26 6.20
N TRP A 559 30.92 -4.02 7.21
CA TRP A 559 30.98 -3.66 8.64
C TRP A 559 32.34 -3.92 9.27
N ASP A 560 33.20 -4.68 8.59
CA ASP A 560 34.60 -4.91 8.97
C ASP A 560 35.53 -3.78 8.55
N GLY A 561 35.03 -2.80 7.77
CA GLY A 561 35.81 -1.66 7.35
C GLY A 561 36.93 -1.95 6.36
N ALA A 562 36.93 -3.13 5.72
CA ALA A 562 37.92 -3.46 4.71
C ALA A 562 37.92 -2.42 3.57
N PHE A 563 39.10 -2.14 3.03
CA PHE A 563 39.27 -1.21 1.91
C PHE A 563 39.83 -1.96 0.71
N SER A 564 38.96 -2.23 -0.27
CA SER A 564 39.31 -3.03 -1.45
C SER A 564 39.92 -2.18 -2.57
N SER A 565 40.66 -2.82 -3.47
CA SER A 565 41.29 -2.17 -4.64
C SER A 565 40.31 -1.50 -5.61
N ASN A 566 39.02 -1.81 -5.51
CA ASN A 566 37.97 -1.28 -6.40
C ASN A 566 37.22 -0.08 -5.78
N GLN A 567 37.72 0.45 -4.67
CA GLN A 567 37.14 1.61 -3.98
C GLN A 567 37.99 2.86 -4.19
N ILE A 568 37.33 4.01 -4.27
CA ILE A 568 37.96 5.33 -4.28
C ILE A 568 37.47 6.05 -3.03
N GLY A 569 38.40 6.61 -2.26
CA GLY A 569 38.09 7.33 -1.03
C GLY A 569 39.07 8.48 -0.79
N ALA A 570 38.59 9.55 -0.17
CA ALA A 570 39.44 10.58 0.40
C ALA A 570 39.91 10.11 1.78
N VAL A 571 41.22 10.09 2.00
CA VAL A 571 41.83 9.68 3.27
C VAL A 571 42.58 10.88 3.82
N GLU A 572 42.26 11.28 5.05
CA GLU A 572 42.82 12.43 5.74
C GLU A 572 43.58 11.97 6.99
N ALA A 573 44.71 12.62 7.27
CA ALA A 573 45.45 12.45 8.51
C ALA A 573 45.80 13.82 9.09
N ASN A 574 45.62 13.97 10.40
CA ASN A 574 46.00 15.19 11.11
C ASN A 574 47.43 15.07 11.64
N PHE A 575 48.33 15.91 11.13
CA PHE A 575 49.73 15.99 11.54
C PHE A 575 50.02 17.11 12.56
N GLY A 576 49.00 17.84 13.00
CA GLY A 576 49.13 18.92 13.98
C GLY A 576 49.06 18.47 15.44
N ALA A 577 48.86 17.17 15.70
CA ALA A 577 48.66 16.60 17.04
C ALA A 577 47.64 17.39 17.88
N ASN A 578 46.58 17.86 17.23
CA ASN A 578 45.59 18.77 17.80
C ASN A 578 44.18 18.35 17.36
N LYS A 579 43.16 18.96 17.96
CA LYS A 579 41.76 18.64 17.67
C LYS A 579 41.18 19.50 16.54
N ALA A 580 42.02 19.97 15.60
CA ALA A 580 41.60 20.91 14.55
C ALA A 580 40.49 20.35 13.66
N ASN A 581 40.39 19.02 13.49
CA ASN A 581 39.36 18.43 12.62
C ASN A 581 37.94 18.71 13.12
N TYR A 582 37.76 19.06 14.40
CA TYR A 582 36.49 19.55 14.97
C TYR A 582 35.96 20.79 14.26
N PHE A 583 36.85 21.70 13.86
CA PHE A 583 36.51 22.96 13.20
C PHE A 583 36.50 22.87 11.68
N ILE A 584 36.86 21.72 11.11
CA ILE A 584 36.90 21.54 9.66
C ILE A 584 35.60 20.90 9.18
N GLN A 585 34.94 21.54 8.22
CA GLN A 585 33.83 20.96 7.47
C GLN A 585 34.32 20.53 6.08
N ARG A 586 33.87 19.37 5.61
CA ARG A 586 34.25 18.82 4.30
C ARG A 586 33.04 18.68 3.39
N GLN A 587 33.19 19.09 2.13
CA GLN A 587 32.23 18.80 1.07
C GLN A 587 32.93 18.06 -0.06
N TYR A 588 32.38 16.91 -0.46
CA TYR A 588 32.95 16.04 -1.50
C TYR A 588 32.08 16.09 -2.75
N PHE A 589 32.70 16.32 -3.90
CA PHE A 589 32.06 16.29 -5.22
C PHE A 589 32.80 15.28 -6.08
N LEU A 590 32.14 14.18 -6.44
CA LEU A 590 32.71 13.13 -7.27
C LEU A 590 31.98 13.08 -8.62
N ASP A 591 32.70 13.42 -9.68
CA ASP A 591 32.23 13.27 -11.06
C ASP A 591 32.84 11.99 -11.65
N VAL A 592 32.00 11.04 -12.08
CA VAL A 592 32.43 9.78 -12.71
C VAL A 592 31.96 9.75 -14.16
N ALA A 593 32.89 9.62 -15.11
CA ALA A 593 32.63 9.56 -16.54
C ALA A 593 33.39 8.38 -17.17
N GLY A 594 32.70 7.26 -17.35
CA GLY A 594 33.31 6.01 -17.81
C GLY A 594 34.37 5.51 -16.81
N ASN A 595 35.61 5.38 -17.26
CA ASN A 595 36.76 5.00 -16.41
C ASN A 595 37.49 6.22 -15.80
N SER A 596 37.05 7.44 -16.11
CA SER A 596 37.63 8.67 -15.56
C SER A 596 36.81 9.16 -14.38
N TRP A 597 37.50 9.65 -13.35
CA TRP A 597 36.87 10.25 -12.18
C TRP A 597 37.57 11.54 -11.79
N ARG A 598 36.81 12.49 -11.26
CA ARG A 598 37.31 13.74 -10.67
C ARG A 598 36.69 13.91 -9.29
N LEU A 599 37.54 13.93 -8.27
CA LEU A 599 37.14 14.24 -6.90
C LEU A 599 37.57 15.66 -6.55
N ARG A 600 36.61 16.52 -6.22
CA ARG A 600 36.84 17.85 -5.66
C ARG A 600 36.40 17.84 -4.20
N ILE A 601 37.28 18.31 -3.31
CA ILE A 601 37.03 18.40 -1.87
C ILE A 601 37.14 19.86 -1.46
N ILE A 602 36.13 20.38 -0.77
CA ILE A 602 36.14 21.72 -0.19
C ILE A 602 36.28 21.56 1.33
N TYR A 603 37.31 22.21 1.89
CA TYR A 603 37.51 22.32 3.33
C TYR A 603 37.13 23.72 3.78
N GLN A 604 36.29 23.82 4.81
CA GLN A 604 35.95 25.08 5.47
C GLN A 604 36.38 24.99 6.93
N ASN A 605 37.25 25.92 7.36
CA ASN A 605 37.66 26.04 8.75
C ASN A 605 36.76 27.04 9.48
N SER A 606 36.11 26.61 10.55
CA SER A 606 35.26 27.44 11.42
C SER A 606 35.95 27.88 12.71
N ALA A 607 37.25 27.58 12.87
CA ALA A 607 38.06 28.16 13.94
C ALA A 607 38.29 29.64 13.59
N ASN A 608 37.75 30.54 14.41
CA ASN A 608 38.05 31.97 14.36
C ASN A 608 39.33 32.26 15.13
#